data_AF-A0A2N2LW72-F1
#
_entry.id   AF-A0A2N2LW72-F1
#
_cell.length_a   1.000
_cell.length_b   1.000
_cell.length_c   1.000
_cell.angle_alpha   90.00
_cell.angle_beta   90.00
_cell.angle_gamma   90.00
#
_symmetry.space_group_name_H-M   'P 1'
#
loop_
_entity.id
_entity.type
_entity.pdbx_description
1 polymer ?
#
loop_
_entity_poly.entity_id
_entity_poly.type
_entity_poly.pdbx_seq_one_letter_code
_entity_poly.pdbx_strand_id
1 'polypeptide(L)'
;MITTNVAREIMLGAGLPGSIPAHTCTAACVSANIAVTSACDMINAGQVDTVIAGGVESMSDPAIKISKRYRRLILDLTMYKRPKTLAGKLKLLHGMKLKDFFVPEKPAIAEYSTGLSMGANADRLARRLGIMRKEQDDYAARSHRLAVEAIKKGVMKKEVIPVVVPQTGKVVTDDNGPRADATAEKLASVKPAFDKRYGTVTAANSSFLTDGASAVLLMKESKA
;
A
#
# COMPACT_ATOMS: atom_id res chain seq x y z
N MET A 1 -2.55 -7.64 11.14
CA MET A 1 -2.04 -7.10 12.42
C MET A 1 -1.91 -5.59 12.27
N ILE A 2 -2.76 -4.80 12.94
CA ILE A 2 -2.72 -3.32 12.84
C ILE A 2 -1.90 -2.80 14.02
N THR A 3 -0.58 -2.92 13.93
CA THR A 3 0.33 -2.28 14.89
C THR A 3 0.70 -0.88 14.38
N THR A 4 1.00 0.04 15.28
CA THR A 4 1.52 1.36 14.92
C THR A 4 2.98 1.31 14.46
N ASN A 5 3.74 0.28 14.87
CA ASN A 5 5.12 0.09 14.48
C ASN A 5 5.34 -1.29 13.85
N VAL A 6 4.96 -1.40 12.59
CA VAL A 6 5.06 -2.62 11.78
C VAL A 6 6.51 -3.13 11.71
N ALA A 7 7.48 -2.24 11.53
CA ALA A 7 8.90 -2.59 11.48
C ALA A 7 9.37 -3.32 12.75
N ARG A 8 8.94 -2.87 13.93
CA ARG A 8 9.32 -3.50 15.21
C ARG A 8 8.72 -4.89 15.38
N GLU A 9 7.44 -5.07 15.03
CA GLU A 9 6.80 -6.39 15.13
C GLU A 9 7.38 -7.38 14.12
N ILE A 10 7.70 -6.93 12.90
CA ILE A 10 8.40 -7.76 11.90
C ILE A 10 9.78 -8.17 12.40
N MET A 11 10.55 -7.22 12.94
CA MET A 11 11.89 -7.47 13.47
C MET A 11 11.86 -8.53 14.58
N LEU A 12 10.93 -8.41 15.54
CA LEU A 12 10.75 -9.40 16.61
C LEU A 12 10.27 -10.75 16.06
N GLY A 13 9.32 -10.74 15.13
CA GLY A 13 8.80 -11.96 14.47
C GLY A 13 9.84 -12.69 13.63
N ALA A 14 10.83 -11.95 13.09
CA ALA A 14 11.98 -12.51 12.38
C ALA A 14 13.05 -13.10 13.31
N GLY A 15 12.86 -13.03 14.64
CA GLY A 15 13.80 -13.58 15.63
C GLY A 15 15.01 -12.70 15.92
N LEU A 16 14.99 -11.43 15.50
CA LEU A 16 16.08 -10.50 15.82
C LEU A 16 16.02 -10.06 17.31
N PRO A 17 17.18 -9.75 17.93
CA PRO A 17 17.23 -9.34 19.33
C PRO A 17 16.35 -8.13 19.63
N GLY A 18 15.64 -8.17 20.76
CA GLY A 18 14.81 -7.06 21.23
C GLY A 18 15.58 -5.77 21.53
N SER A 19 16.91 -5.84 21.65
CA SER A 19 17.81 -4.69 21.81
C SER A 19 17.95 -3.83 20.54
N ILE A 20 17.64 -4.36 19.35
CA ILE A 20 17.75 -3.61 18.09
C ILE A 20 16.56 -2.64 17.97
N PRO A 21 16.75 -1.32 17.87
CA PRO A 21 15.65 -0.39 17.68
C PRO A 21 15.06 -0.52 16.26
N ALA A 22 13.75 -0.34 16.13
CA ALA A 22 13.06 -0.33 14.85
C ALA A 22 11.90 0.67 14.87
N HIS A 23 11.68 1.37 13.76
CA HIS A 23 10.58 2.32 13.60
C HIS A 23 9.98 2.20 12.21
N THR A 24 8.70 2.57 12.09
CA THR A 24 7.97 2.57 10.82
C THR A 24 7.88 4.00 10.30
N CYS A 25 8.21 4.21 9.03
CA CYS A 25 8.01 5.48 8.34
C CYS A 25 6.92 5.35 7.28
N THR A 26 6.22 6.45 6.98
CA THR A 26 5.16 6.47 5.97
C THR A 26 5.28 7.73 5.11
N ALA A 27 5.37 7.52 3.80
CA ALA A 27 5.40 8.54 2.77
C ALA A 27 4.71 8.01 1.49
N ALA A 28 3.47 7.53 1.62
CA ALA A 28 2.69 6.94 0.53
C ALA A 28 3.50 5.89 -0.28
N CYS A 29 3.46 5.96 -1.60
CA CYS A 29 4.11 4.97 -2.48
C CYS A 29 5.64 4.93 -2.36
N VAL A 30 6.27 5.96 -1.79
CA VAL A 30 7.73 6.05 -1.64
C VAL A 30 8.19 5.75 -0.22
N SER A 31 7.33 5.16 0.63
CA SER A 31 7.66 4.83 2.02
C SER A 31 8.92 3.96 2.16
N ALA A 32 9.08 2.96 1.29
CA ALA A 32 10.27 2.11 1.29
C ALA A 32 11.55 2.89 0.91
N ASN A 33 11.45 3.83 -0.05
CA ASN A 33 12.56 4.71 -0.40
C ASN A 33 12.95 5.63 0.77
N ILE A 34 11.97 6.17 1.50
CA ILE A 34 12.22 6.98 2.69
C ILE A 34 12.91 6.15 3.80
N ALA A 35 12.56 4.86 3.94
CA ALA A 35 13.26 3.98 4.87
C ALA A 35 14.73 3.82 4.49
N VAL A 36 15.02 3.61 3.20
CA VAL A 36 16.40 3.50 2.67
C VAL A 36 17.16 4.81 2.85
N THR A 37 16.57 5.95 2.49
CA THR A 37 17.21 7.26 2.66
C THR A 37 17.51 7.56 4.12
N SER A 38 16.54 7.34 5.01
CA SER A 38 16.74 7.52 6.46
C SER A 38 17.87 6.63 6.99
N ALA A 39 17.98 5.39 6.50
CA ALA A 39 19.06 4.49 6.88
C ALA A 39 20.43 4.99 6.39
N CYS A 40 20.52 5.46 5.14
CA CYS A 40 21.74 6.09 4.62
C CYS A 40 22.14 7.33 5.44
N ASP A 41 21.18 8.18 5.81
CA ASP A 41 21.44 9.37 6.61
C ASP A 41 21.95 9.00 8.01
N MET A 42 21.38 7.98 8.64
CA MET A 42 21.85 7.48 9.95
C MET A 42 23.28 6.93 9.88
N ILE A 43 23.64 6.22 8.80
CA ILE A 43 25.00 5.70 8.58
C ILE A 43 25.98 6.86 8.36
N ASN A 44 25.62 7.80 7.49
CA ASN A 44 26.45 8.98 7.18
C ASN A 44 26.66 9.89 8.39
N ALA A 45 25.66 10.02 9.25
CA ALA A 45 25.74 10.76 10.51
C ALA A 45 26.51 10.00 11.62
N GLY A 46 27.03 8.80 11.33
CA GLY A 46 27.78 7.98 12.28
C GLY A 46 26.96 7.46 13.46
N GLN A 47 25.62 7.43 13.33
CA GLN A 47 24.73 6.96 14.39
C GLN A 47 24.67 5.43 14.47
N VAL A 48 24.87 4.77 13.33
CA VAL A 48 24.80 3.31 13.16
C VAL A 48 25.77 2.87 12.08
N ASP A 49 26.32 1.66 12.19
CA ASP A 49 27.18 1.08 11.15
C ASP A 49 26.42 0.16 10.19
N THR A 50 25.26 -0.37 10.60
CA THR A 50 24.49 -1.36 9.85
C THR A 50 22.99 -1.19 10.13
N VAL A 51 22.17 -1.21 9.08
CA VAL A 51 20.71 -1.01 9.15
C VAL A 51 20.01 -1.93 8.15
N ILE A 52 18.88 -2.49 8.55
CA ILE A 52 17.93 -3.12 7.61
C ILE A 52 16.85 -2.09 7.29
N ALA A 53 16.67 -1.79 6.00
CA ALA A 53 15.64 -0.88 5.51
C ALA A 53 14.74 -1.59 4.50
N GLY A 54 13.49 -1.15 4.35
CA GLY A 54 12.55 -1.82 3.47
C GLY A 54 11.14 -1.29 3.56
N GLY A 55 10.18 -2.08 3.09
CA GLY A 55 8.77 -1.75 3.14
C GLY A 55 7.90 -2.98 3.00
N VAL A 56 6.67 -2.88 3.51
CA VAL A 56 5.65 -3.92 3.42
C VAL A 56 4.31 -3.26 3.18
N GLU A 57 3.45 -3.92 2.41
CA GLU A 57 2.05 -3.52 2.22
C GLU A 57 1.18 -4.76 2.09
N SER A 58 -0.03 -4.69 2.64
CA SER A 58 -1.04 -5.74 2.53
C SER A 58 -2.41 -5.12 2.25
N MET A 59 -2.78 -5.15 0.97
CA MET A 59 -4.06 -4.63 0.48
C MET A 59 -5.17 -5.67 0.55
N SER A 60 -4.86 -6.96 0.75
CA SER A 60 -5.87 -8.02 0.95
C SER A 60 -6.54 -7.99 2.32
N ASP A 61 -5.98 -7.30 3.32
CA ASP A 61 -6.55 -7.17 4.68
C ASP A 61 -6.67 -5.68 5.10
N PRO A 62 -7.46 -4.86 4.39
CA PRO A 62 -7.57 -3.44 4.71
C PRO A 62 -8.44 -3.23 5.95
N ALA A 63 -7.98 -2.38 6.86
CA ALA A 63 -8.73 -2.05 8.07
C ALA A 63 -10.08 -1.38 7.75
N ILE A 64 -11.18 -2.02 8.16
CA ILE A 64 -12.53 -1.45 8.06
C ILE A 64 -12.69 -0.38 9.13
N LYS A 65 -13.00 0.85 8.72
CA LYS A 65 -13.20 1.97 9.63
C LYS A 65 -14.69 2.10 9.98
N ILE A 66 -14.99 2.33 11.25
CA ILE A 66 -16.32 2.77 11.67
C ILE A 66 -16.52 4.25 11.33
N SER A 67 -17.77 4.70 11.22
CA SER A 67 -18.07 6.09 10.90
C SER A 67 -17.42 7.06 11.89
N LYS A 68 -16.96 8.22 11.41
CA LYS A 68 -16.33 9.27 12.25
C LYS A 68 -17.20 9.67 13.45
N ARG A 69 -18.53 9.72 13.27
CA ARG A 69 -19.51 10.05 14.31
C ARG A 69 -19.60 8.94 15.36
N TYR A 70 -19.67 7.68 14.94
CA TYR A 70 -19.72 6.55 15.86
C TYR A 70 -18.41 6.40 16.64
N ARG A 71 -17.26 6.58 15.98
CA ARG A 71 -15.96 6.65 16.65
C ARG A 71 -15.93 7.74 17.71
N ARG A 72 -16.41 8.95 17.39
CA ARG A 72 -16.45 10.06 18.35
C ARG A 72 -17.38 9.77 19.53
N LEU A 73 -18.54 9.16 19.28
CA LEU A 73 -19.44 8.72 20.35
C LEU A 73 -18.73 7.77 21.32
N ILE A 74 -18.11 6.70 20.80
CA ILE A 74 -17.41 5.71 21.64
C ILE A 74 -16.31 6.38 22.45
N LEU A 75 -15.50 7.23 21.81
CA LEU A 75 -14.41 7.92 22.50
C LEU A 75 -14.92 8.92 23.55
N ASP A 76 -15.99 9.66 23.28
CA ASP A 76 -16.60 10.57 24.24
C ASP A 76 -17.18 9.79 25.44
N LEU A 77 -17.77 8.61 25.21
CA LEU A 77 -18.30 7.75 26.26
C LEU A 77 -17.21 7.08 27.11
N THR A 78 -16.13 6.61 26.49
CA THR A 78 -15.13 5.74 27.13
C THR A 78 -13.86 6.47 27.58
N MET A 79 -13.49 7.57 26.93
CA MET A 79 -12.19 8.19 27.14
C MET A 79 -12.27 9.68 27.46
N TYR A 80 -12.97 10.48 26.65
CA TYR A 80 -12.91 11.95 26.77
C TYR A 80 -13.91 12.54 27.78
N LYS A 81 -15.22 12.33 27.59
CA LYS A 81 -16.25 13.00 28.40
C LYS A 81 -16.74 12.15 29.56
N ARG A 82 -16.70 10.81 29.41
CA ARG A 82 -17.07 9.81 30.44
C ARG A 82 -18.28 10.23 31.29
N PRO A 83 -19.44 10.54 30.67
CA PRO A 83 -20.60 10.99 31.42
C PRO A 83 -21.07 9.90 32.39
N LYS A 84 -21.10 10.23 33.68
CA LYS A 84 -21.56 9.33 34.74
C LYS A 84 -23.08 9.17 34.78
N THR A 85 -23.82 10.14 34.24
CA THR A 85 -25.29 10.15 34.25
C THR A 85 -25.89 9.64 32.95
N LEU A 86 -27.06 8.97 33.05
CA LEU A 86 -27.83 8.49 31.90
C LEU A 86 -28.22 9.64 30.95
N ALA A 87 -28.60 10.80 31.49
CA ALA A 87 -28.90 11.99 30.69
C ALA A 87 -27.69 12.48 29.89
N GLY A 88 -26.48 12.45 30.48
CA GLY A 88 -25.25 12.80 29.79
C GLY A 88 -24.92 11.84 28.64
N LYS A 89 -25.19 10.54 28.81
CA LYS A 89 -25.06 9.54 27.74
C LYS A 89 -26.07 9.76 26.62
N LEU A 90 -27.34 10.03 26.96
CA LEU A 90 -28.40 10.28 25.97
C LEU A 90 -28.13 11.56 25.15
N LYS A 91 -27.55 12.59 25.77
CA LYS A 91 -27.15 13.83 25.09
C LYS A 91 -26.07 13.59 24.02
N LEU A 92 -25.18 12.62 24.22
CA LEU A 92 -24.14 12.30 23.23
C LEU A 92 -24.68 11.52 22.02
N LEU A 93 -25.82 10.82 22.18
CA LEU A 93 -26.53 10.15 21.09
C LEU A 93 -27.36 11.13 20.25
N HIS A 94 -27.56 12.35 20.73
CA HIS A 94 -28.34 13.37 20.02
C HIS A 94 -27.68 13.73 18.67
N GLY A 95 -28.42 13.57 17.58
CA GLY A 95 -27.94 13.86 16.22
C GLY A 95 -27.27 12.69 15.49
N MET A 96 -27.23 11.50 16.10
CA MET A 96 -26.78 10.28 15.42
C MET A 96 -27.89 9.69 14.54
N LYS A 97 -27.51 9.26 13.33
CA LYS A 97 -28.43 8.57 12.41
C LYS A 97 -28.19 7.07 12.49
N LEU A 98 -29.21 6.27 12.22
CA LEU A 98 -29.10 4.80 12.22
C LEU A 98 -27.95 4.31 11.32
N LYS A 99 -27.78 4.93 10.15
CA LYS A 99 -26.67 4.64 9.22
C LYS A 99 -25.28 4.82 9.81
N ASP A 100 -25.11 5.70 10.81
CA ASP A 100 -23.80 5.98 11.41
C ASP A 100 -23.30 4.78 12.24
N PHE A 101 -24.20 3.91 12.70
CA PHE A 101 -23.88 2.70 13.46
C PHE A 101 -23.65 1.48 12.56
N PHE A 102 -24.38 1.38 11.45
CA PHE A 102 -24.43 0.15 10.64
C PHE A 102 -23.66 0.23 9.32
N VAL A 103 -23.31 1.43 8.83
CA VAL A 103 -22.57 1.57 7.57
C VAL A 103 -21.10 1.86 7.89
N PRO A 104 -20.19 0.89 7.68
CA PRO A 104 -18.76 1.15 7.82
C PRO A 104 -18.29 2.14 6.74
N GLU A 105 -17.29 2.94 7.10
CA GLU A 105 -16.61 3.82 6.16
C GLU A 105 -15.73 2.94 5.26
N LYS A 106 -16.04 2.91 3.95
CA LYS A 106 -15.28 2.13 2.98
C LYS A 106 -13.82 2.59 3.00
N PRO A 107 -12.83 1.68 2.94
CA PRO A 107 -11.45 2.04 2.69
C PRO A 107 -11.39 2.78 1.35
N ALA A 108 -11.33 4.11 1.39
CA ALA A 108 -11.29 4.91 0.18
C ALA A 108 -9.83 5.02 -0.28
N ILE A 109 -9.52 4.46 -1.45
CA ILE A 109 -8.29 4.78 -2.20
C ILE A 109 -8.51 6.13 -2.90
N ALA A 110 -8.96 7.11 -2.13
CA ALA A 110 -9.16 8.48 -2.57
C ALA A 110 -8.22 9.36 -1.76
N GLU A 111 -7.57 10.27 -2.47
CA GLU A 111 -6.71 11.26 -1.86
C GLU A 111 -7.55 12.18 -0.96
N TYR A 112 -7.05 12.46 0.24
CA TYR A 112 -7.80 13.28 1.20
C TYR A 112 -8.00 14.73 0.71
N SER A 113 -6.98 15.28 0.05
CA SER A 113 -6.94 16.67 -0.44
C SER A 113 -7.86 16.91 -1.63
N THR A 114 -7.88 15.99 -2.60
CA THR A 114 -8.60 16.16 -3.87
C THR A 114 -9.93 15.40 -3.91
N GLY A 115 -10.11 14.40 -3.04
CA GLY A 115 -11.25 13.48 -3.08
C GLY A 115 -11.25 12.54 -4.29
N LEU A 116 -10.22 12.60 -5.13
CA LEU A 116 -10.08 11.78 -6.33
C LEU A 116 -9.30 10.50 -6.03
N SER A 117 -9.60 9.43 -6.76
CA SER A 117 -8.75 8.24 -6.74
C SER A 117 -7.46 8.47 -7.50
N MET A 118 -6.44 7.65 -7.23
CA MET A 118 -5.16 7.72 -7.95
C MET A 118 -5.33 7.53 -9.45
N GLY A 119 -6.19 6.61 -9.89
CA GLY A 119 -6.48 6.41 -11.30
C GLY A 119 -7.23 7.58 -11.95
N ALA A 120 -8.11 8.27 -11.22
CA ALA A 120 -8.75 9.49 -11.71
C ALA A 120 -7.73 10.64 -11.87
N ASN A 121 -6.76 10.75 -10.96
CA ASN A 121 -5.64 11.68 -11.11
C ASN A 121 -4.76 11.31 -12.32
N ALA A 122 -4.52 10.02 -12.57
CA ALA A 122 -3.79 9.56 -13.74
C ALA A 122 -4.51 9.92 -15.06
N ASP A 123 -5.84 9.76 -15.13
CA ASP A 123 -6.65 10.20 -16.28
C ASP A 123 -6.52 11.71 -16.53
N ARG A 124 -6.56 12.52 -15.45
CA ARG A 124 -6.37 13.98 -15.56
C ARG A 124 -4.96 14.34 -16.04
N LEU A 125 -3.95 13.65 -15.55
CA LEU A 125 -2.56 13.86 -15.94
C LEU A 125 -2.37 13.48 -17.42
N ALA A 126 -2.87 12.33 -17.84
CA ALA A 126 -2.81 11.88 -19.23
C ALA A 126 -3.42 12.92 -20.18
N ARG A 127 -4.61 13.45 -19.86
CA ARG A 127 -5.23 14.53 -20.64
C ARG A 127 -4.40 15.80 -20.67
N ARG A 128 -3.86 16.21 -19.52
CA ARG A 128 -3.06 17.43 -19.41
C ARG A 128 -1.79 17.35 -20.26
N LEU A 129 -1.18 16.19 -20.34
CA LEU A 129 0.05 15.94 -21.08
C LEU A 129 -0.18 15.44 -22.51
N GLY A 130 -1.44 15.22 -22.92
CA GLY A 130 -1.76 14.70 -24.25
C GLY A 130 -1.33 13.25 -24.48
N ILE A 131 -1.21 12.44 -23.41
CA ILE A 131 -0.79 11.03 -23.51
C ILE A 131 -1.95 10.20 -24.04
N MET A 132 -1.78 9.68 -25.24
CA MET A 132 -2.84 8.95 -25.95
C MET A 132 -3.06 7.57 -25.34
N ARG A 133 -4.30 7.07 -25.47
CA ARG A 133 -4.67 5.72 -25.01
C ARG A 133 -3.74 4.63 -25.58
N LYS A 134 -3.42 4.74 -26.88
CA LYS A 134 -2.51 3.80 -27.55
C LYS A 134 -1.14 3.75 -26.89
N GLU A 135 -0.57 4.90 -26.51
CA GLU A 135 0.74 4.98 -25.87
C GLU A 135 0.73 4.31 -24.49
N GLN A 136 -0.35 4.48 -23.73
CA GLN A 136 -0.53 3.84 -22.43
C GLN A 136 -0.61 2.31 -22.56
N ASP A 137 -1.41 1.82 -23.51
CA ASP A 137 -1.57 0.38 -23.76
C ASP A 137 -0.28 -0.25 -24.32
N ASP A 138 0.42 0.42 -25.23
CA ASP A 138 1.71 -0.02 -25.77
C ASP A 138 2.76 -0.14 -24.66
N TYR A 139 2.80 0.85 -23.75
CA TYR A 139 3.71 0.82 -22.60
C TYR A 139 3.36 -0.32 -21.63
N ALA A 140 2.09 -0.52 -21.33
CA ALA A 140 1.64 -1.59 -20.43
C ALA A 140 1.92 -2.99 -21.02
N ALA A 141 1.66 -3.20 -22.32
CA ALA A 141 1.99 -4.44 -23.01
C ALA A 141 3.50 -4.71 -22.99
N ARG A 142 4.32 -3.67 -23.24
CA ARG A 142 5.77 -3.77 -23.13
C ARG A 142 6.22 -4.17 -21.73
N SER A 143 5.66 -3.56 -20.69
CA SER A 143 5.99 -3.86 -19.29
C SER A 143 5.72 -5.34 -18.96
N HIS A 144 4.53 -5.84 -19.30
CA HIS A 144 4.19 -7.25 -19.11
C HIS A 144 5.13 -8.19 -19.87
N ARG A 145 5.42 -7.90 -21.15
CA ARG A 145 6.35 -8.70 -21.96
C ARG A 145 7.73 -8.78 -21.34
N LEU A 146 8.30 -7.65 -20.93
CA LEU A 146 9.64 -7.59 -20.33
C LEU A 146 9.69 -8.32 -18.99
N ALA A 147 8.66 -8.17 -18.15
CA ALA A 147 8.58 -8.89 -16.87
C ALA A 147 8.51 -10.41 -17.08
N VAL A 148 7.67 -10.88 -18.01
CA VAL A 148 7.57 -12.31 -18.36
C VAL A 148 8.90 -12.84 -18.91
N GLU A 149 9.60 -12.06 -19.73
CA GLU A 149 10.92 -12.43 -20.24
C GLU A 149 11.97 -12.53 -19.10
N ALA A 150 11.98 -11.58 -18.17
CA ALA A 150 12.88 -11.57 -17.02
C ALA A 150 12.64 -12.78 -16.10
N ILE A 151 11.38 -13.13 -15.85
CA ILE A 151 10.98 -14.33 -15.09
C ILE A 151 11.47 -15.59 -15.80
N LYS A 152 11.22 -15.73 -17.11
CA LYS A 152 11.67 -16.88 -17.91
C LYS A 152 13.20 -17.03 -17.92
N LYS A 153 13.92 -15.90 -17.98
CA LYS A 153 15.39 -15.86 -17.90
C LYS A 153 15.93 -16.09 -16.48
N GLY A 154 15.06 -16.19 -15.47
CA GLY A 154 15.45 -16.40 -14.08
C GLY A 154 16.13 -15.20 -13.43
N VAL A 155 16.00 -13.99 -14.00
CA VAL A 155 16.61 -12.77 -13.45
C VAL A 155 16.03 -12.46 -12.07
N MET A 156 14.71 -12.59 -11.93
CA MET A 156 13.99 -12.31 -10.68
C MET A 156 14.36 -13.25 -9.53
N LYS A 157 14.92 -14.44 -9.81
CA LYS A 157 15.31 -15.41 -8.77
C LYS A 157 16.44 -14.91 -7.86
N LYS A 158 17.13 -13.84 -8.26
CA LYS A 158 18.19 -13.21 -7.46
C LYS A 158 17.64 -12.31 -6.35
N GLU A 159 16.42 -11.82 -6.51
CA GLU A 159 15.81 -10.81 -5.63
C GLU A 159 14.49 -11.26 -4.99
N VAL A 160 13.77 -12.18 -5.62
CA VAL A 160 12.53 -12.75 -5.08
C VAL A 160 12.84 -13.95 -4.20
N ILE A 161 12.48 -13.85 -2.92
CA ILE A 161 12.56 -14.95 -1.96
C ILE A 161 11.20 -15.65 -1.88
N PRO A 162 11.13 -16.99 -2.02
CA PRO A 162 9.88 -17.73 -1.89
C PRO A 162 9.23 -17.55 -0.52
N VAL A 163 7.90 -17.37 -0.50
CA VAL A 163 7.11 -17.22 0.72
C VAL A 163 6.12 -18.37 0.84
N VAL A 164 6.06 -18.98 2.02
CA VAL A 164 5.03 -19.97 2.35
C VAL A 164 3.81 -19.23 2.90
N VAL A 165 2.67 -19.38 2.23
CA VAL A 165 1.41 -18.76 2.66
C VAL A 165 0.87 -19.53 3.87
N PRO A 166 0.84 -18.95 5.09
CA PRO A 166 0.57 -19.70 6.32
C PRO A 166 -0.78 -20.43 6.32
N GLN A 167 -1.81 -19.85 5.72
CA GLN A 167 -3.17 -20.40 5.71
C GLN A 167 -3.31 -21.63 4.80
N THR A 168 -2.46 -21.76 3.78
CA THR A 168 -2.60 -22.82 2.76
C THR A 168 -1.40 -23.75 2.68
N GLY A 169 -0.26 -23.37 3.27
CA GLY A 169 1.02 -24.05 3.08
C GLY A 169 1.59 -23.92 1.67
N LYS A 170 0.92 -23.19 0.77
CA LYS A 170 1.36 -23.02 -0.61
C LYS A 170 2.62 -22.15 -0.65
N VAL A 171 3.63 -22.63 -1.35
CA VAL A 171 4.83 -21.83 -1.65
C VAL A 171 4.53 -20.94 -2.85
N VAL A 172 4.76 -19.65 -2.68
CA VAL A 172 4.69 -18.64 -3.75
C VAL A 172 6.12 -18.26 -4.11
N THR A 173 6.50 -18.51 -5.37
CA THR A 173 7.87 -18.31 -5.88
C THR A 173 7.98 -17.18 -6.91
N ASP A 174 6.86 -16.78 -7.52
CA ASP A 174 6.83 -15.88 -8.67
C ASP A 174 5.70 -14.85 -8.51
N ASP A 175 5.92 -13.67 -9.11
CA ASP A 175 4.91 -12.61 -9.17
C ASP A 175 3.69 -13.04 -9.99
N ASN A 176 2.49 -12.70 -9.52
CA ASN A 176 1.23 -13.04 -10.18
C ASN A 176 0.73 -11.97 -11.16
N GLY A 177 1.42 -10.83 -11.25
CA GLY A 177 1.04 -9.69 -12.09
C GLY A 177 1.41 -9.82 -13.57
N PRO A 178 2.63 -10.26 -13.93
CA PRO A 178 3.04 -10.36 -15.33
C PRO A 178 2.17 -11.32 -16.15
N ARG A 179 1.59 -10.83 -17.24
CA ARG A 179 0.70 -11.59 -18.14
C ARG A 179 1.36 -11.78 -19.50
N ALA A 180 1.63 -13.04 -19.87
CA ALA A 180 2.30 -13.36 -21.14
C ALA A 180 1.46 -13.00 -22.38
N ASP A 181 0.14 -12.90 -22.21
CA ASP A 181 -0.80 -12.68 -23.28
C ASP A 181 -1.27 -11.22 -23.39
N ALA A 182 -0.66 -10.30 -22.63
CA ALA A 182 -0.98 -8.87 -22.65
C ALA A 182 -0.39 -8.19 -23.90
N THR A 183 -1.18 -8.13 -24.97
CA THR A 183 -0.86 -7.39 -26.21
C THR A 183 -1.60 -6.05 -26.26
N ALA A 184 -1.05 -5.08 -27.00
CA ALA A 184 -1.67 -3.76 -27.14
C ALA A 184 -3.12 -3.86 -27.66
N GLU A 185 -3.40 -4.78 -28.59
CA GLU A 185 -4.73 -5.00 -29.16
C GLU A 185 -5.73 -5.49 -28.10
N LYS A 186 -5.30 -6.42 -27.23
CA LYS A 186 -6.13 -6.91 -26.13
C LYS A 186 -6.37 -5.82 -25.09
N LEU A 187 -5.34 -5.06 -24.73
CA LEU A 187 -5.45 -3.97 -23.77
C LEU A 187 -6.37 -2.85 -24.29
N ALA A 188 -6.35 -2.57 -25.59
CA ALA A 188 -7.22 -1.57 -26.24
C ALA A 188 -8.71 -1.90 -26.12
N SER A 189 -9.09 -3.17 -26.05
CA SER A 189 -10.48 -3.60 -25.88
C SER A 189 -11.07 -3.28 -24.50
N VAL A 190 -10.22 -2.97 -23.50
CA VAL A 190 -10.66 -2.73 -22.13
C VAL A 190 -11.24 -1.33 -21.98
N LYS A 191 -12.39 -1.23 -21.30
CA LYS A 191 -13.07 0.04 -21.05
C LYS A 191 -12.32 0.88 -20.01
N PRO A 192 -12.41 2.22 -20.10
CA PRO A 192 -11.89 3.12 -19.06
C PRO A 192 -12.42 2.78 -17.66
N ALA A 193 -11.53 2.78 -16.67
CA ALA A 193 -11.86 2.35 -15.31
C ALA A 193 -12.26 3.51 -14.39
N PHE A 194 -11.73 4.71 -14.63
CA PHE A 194 -11.87 5.85 -13.71
C PHE A 194 -12.78 6.94 -14.26
N ASP A 195 -12.50 7.47 -15.47
CA ASP A 195 -13.45 8.30 -16.19
C ASP A 195 -14.17 7.52 -17.30
N LYS A 196 -15.47 7.27 -17.13
CA LYS A 196 -16.27 6.45 -18.06
C LYS A 196 -16.55 7.12 -19.42
N ARG A 197 -16.41 8.44 -19.52
CA ARG A 197 -16.78 9.18 -20.75
C ARG A 197 -15.55 9.46 -21.62
N TYR A 198 -14.48 9.95 -21.00
CA TYR A 198 -13.28 10.40 -21.72
C TYR A 198 -11.99 9.83 -21.11
N GLY A 199 -12.11 8.81 -20.28
CA GLY A 199 -10.95 8.16 -19.66
C GLY A 199 -10.12 7.41 -20.69
N THR A 200 -8.82 7.44 -20.46
CA THR A 200 -7.81 6.67 -21.21
C THR A 200 -7.19 5.61 -20.32
N VAL A 201 -7.23 5.80 -19.01
CA VAL A 201 -6.71 4.86 -18.03
C VAL A 201 -7.72 3.72 -17.81
N THR A 202 -7.23 2.50 -17.92
CA THR A 202 -7.99 1.26 -17.79
C THR A 202 -7.36 0.34 -16.74
N ALA A 203 -8.10 -0.68 -16.32
CA ALA A 203 -7.55 -1.74 -15.47
C ALA A 203 -6.40 -2.51 -16.15
N ALA A 204 -6.29 -2.43 -17.49
CA ALA A 204 -5.31 -3.16 -18.27
C ALA A 204 -3.96 -2.43 -18.36
N ASN A 205 -3.99 -1.08 -18.35
CA ASN A 205 -2.83 -0.21 -18.43
C ASN A 205 -2.49 0.51 -17.11
N SER A 206 -3.07 0.03 -16.00
CA SER A 206 -2.79 0.49 -14.63
C SER A 206 -2.14 -0.63 -13.82
N SER A 207 -1.44 -0.25 -12.75
CA SER A 207 -1.08 -1.19 -11.70
C SER A 207 -2.35 -1.69 -10.97
N PHE A 208 -2.23 -2.82 -10.29
CA PHE A 208 -3.30 -3.42 -9.51
C PHE A 208 -2.92 -3.45 -8.03
N LEU A 209 -3.86 -3.88 -7.19
CA LEU A 209 -3.61 -4.03 -5.75
C LEU A 209 -2.71 -5.23 -5.50
N THR A 210 -1.59 -5.00 -4.82
CA THR A 210 -0.56 -6.00 -4.56
C THR A 210 -0.29 -6.12 -3.07
N ASP A 211 -0.02 -7.33 -2.62
CA ASP A 211 0.58 -7.59 -1.31
C ASP A 211 2.06 -7.93 -1.53
N GLY A 212 2.94 -7.41 -0.67
CA GLY A 212 4.36 -7.67 -0.82
C GLY A 212 5.21 -7.01 0.26
N ALA A 213 6.46 -7.47 0.35
CA ALA A 213 7.47 -6.91 1.22
C ALA A 213 8.83 -6.88 0.51
N SER A 214 9.68 -5.94 0.90
CA SER A 214 11.06 -5.83 0.45
C SER A 214 11.95 -5.41 1.61
N ALA A 215 13.21 -5.84 1.58
CA ALA A 215 14.21 -5.44 2.56
C ALA A 215 15.60 -5.40 1.90
N VAL A 216 16.43 -4.48 2.38
CA VAL A 216 17.84 -4.35 2.00
C VAL A 216 18.67 -4.17 3.27
N LEU A 217 19.86 -4.78 3.28
CA LEU A 217 20.86 -4.58 4.32
C LEU A 217 21.83 -3.50 3.85
N LEU A 218 21.91 -2.40 4.59
CA LEU A 218 22.82 -1.30 4.35
C LEU A 218 23.87 -1.27 5.45
N MET A 219 25.11 -0.99 5.09
CA MET A 219 26.19 -0.83 6.07
C MET A 219 27.22 0.18 5.59
N LYS A 220 27.93 0.75 6.54
CA LYS A 220 29.11 1.58 6.27
C LYS A 220 30.14 0.74 5.51
N GLU A 221 30.78 1.30 4.50
CA GLU A 221 31.77 0.58 3.68
C GLU A 221 32.90 -0.03 4.52
N SER A 222 33.41 0.70 5.52
CA SER A 222 34.45 0.19 6.43
C SER A 222 34.02 -0.99 7.30
N LYS A 223 32.73 -1.34 7.29
CA LYS A 223 32.14 -2.46 8.05
C LYS A 223 31.80 -3.66 7.17
N ALA A 224 31.65 -3.44 5.85
CA ALA A 224 31.37 -4.47 4.85
C ALA A 224 32.58 -5.38 4.62
#